data_AF-A0A350M3W7-F1
#
_entry.id   AF-A0A350M3W7-F1
#
_cell.length_a   1.000
_cell.length_b   1.000
_cell.length_c   1.000
_cell.angle_alpha   90.00
_cell.angle_beta   90.00
_cell.angle_gamma   90.00
#
_symmetry.space_group_name_H-M   'P 1'
#
loop_
_entity.id
_entity.type
_entity.pdbx_description
1 polymer ?
#
loop_
_entity_poly.entity_id
_entity_poly.type
_entity_poly.pdbx_seq_one_letter_code
_entity_poly.pdbx_strand_id
1 'polypeptide(L)'
;MTNPYEANEANLAEGKVLYGFMCKHCHGAKGDGKGTITNPVYGAVPSYSDKLPSRRGGRSMSELKAGHIYHTIYYGLNAMGPHASIINEDERWKIILYVQSLQGNDKVTNADVVAESSTGTETQTTN
;
A
#
# COMPACT_ATOMS: atom_id res chain seq x y z
N MET A 1 9.36 14.83 -6.20
CA MET A 1 9.04 13.62 -6.99
C MET A 1 7.57 13.29 -6.79
N THR A 2 6.82 13.19 -7.88
CA THR A 2 5.39 12.87 -7.93
C THR A 2 5.21 11.54 -8.67
N ASN A 3 4.12 10.82 -8.36
CA ASN A 3 3.79 9.59 -9.07
C ASN A 3 3.27 9.96 -10.48
N PRO A 4 3.79 9.37 -11.57
CA PRO A 4 3.32 9.65 -12.92
C PRO A 4 1.98 8.95 -13.25
N TYR A 5 1.56 7.95 -12.47
CA TYR A 5 0.32 7.22 -12.70
C TYR A 5 -0.87 7.83 -11.97
N GLU A 6 -2.01 7.84 -12.63
CA GLU A 6 -3.29 8.23 -12.04
C GLU A 6 -3.81 7.14 -11.08
N ALA A 7 -4.49 7.55 -10.02
CA ALA A 7 -5.11 6.66 -9.04
C ALA A 7 -6.46 6.11 -9.53
N ASN A 8 -6.46 5.51 -10.73
CA ASN A 8 -7.61 4.80 -11.28
C ASN A 8 -7.66 3.34 -10.80
N GLU A 9 -8.79 2.68 -11.04
CA GLU A 9 -9.04 1.30 -10.55
C GLU A 9 -8.03 0.30 -11.08
N ALA A 10 -7.65 0.39 -12.36
CA ALA A 10 -6.68 -0.51 -12.98
C ALA A 10 -5.30 -0.42 -12.30
N ASN A 11 -4.77 0.80 -12.13
CA ASN A 11 -3.48 1.02 -11.49
C ASN A 11 -3.50 0.61 -10.00
N LEU A 12 -4.61 0.87 -9.30
CA LEU A 12 -4.78 0.47 -7.90
C LEU A 12 -4.89 -1.06 -7.75
N ALA A 13 -5.60 -1.73 -8.67
CA ALA A 13 -5.72 -3.19 -8.68
C ALA A 13 -4.37 -3.87 -8.91
N GLU A 14 -3.60 -3.39 -9.89
CA GLU A 14 -2.23 -3.88 -10.13
C GLU A 14 -1.31 -3.60 -8.93
N GLY A 15 -1.37 -2.38 -8.38
CA GLY A 15 -0.61 -2.00 -7.18
C GLY A 15 -0.91 -2.89 -5.98
N LYS A 16 -2.18 -3.27 -5.79
CA LYS A 16 -2.62 -4.19 -4.73
C LYS A 16 -2.05 -5.60 -4.91
N VAL A 17 -2.01 -6.10 -6.14
CA VAL A 17 -1.43 -7.42 -6.46
C VAL A 17 0.07 -7.41 -6.15
N LEU A 18 0.81 -6.41 -6.65
CA LEU A 18 2.24 -6.23 -6.40
C LEU A 18 2.55 -6.09 -4.90
N TYR A 19 1.78 -5.29 -4.18
CA TYR A 19 1.87 -5.16 -2.72
C TYR A 19 1.65 -6.50 -2.01
N GLY A 20 0.70 -7.30 -2.50
CA GLY A 20 0.42 -8.64 -2.00
C GLY A 20 1.63 -9.56 -2.03
N PHE A 21 2.42 -9.51 -3.11
CA PHE A 21 3.64 -10.29 -3.27
C PHE A 21 4.81 -9.74 -2.45
N MET A 22 5.03 -8.42 -2.51
CA MET A 22 6.30 -7.84 -2.06
C MET A 22 6.26 -7.19 -0.68
N CYS A 23 5.09 -6.81 -0.17
CA CYS A 23 5.00 -5.95 1.02
C CYS A 23 4.15 -6.54 2.14
N LYS A 24 3.06 -7.25 1.78
CA LYS A 24 2.04 -7.75 2.70
C LYS A 24 2.60 -8.61 3.84
N HIS A 25 3.62 -9.43 3.57
CA HIS A 25 4.18 -10.34 4.57
C HIS A 25 4.83 -9.62 5.76
N CYS A 26 5.29 -8.37 5.59
CA CYS A 26 5.78 -7.52 6.68
C CYS A 26 4.75 -6.47 7.12
N HIS A 27 4.08 -5.81 6.17
CA HIS A 27 3.22 -4.66 6.45
C HIS A 27 1.75 -5.02 6.75
N GLY A 28 1.34 -6.27 6.52
CA GLY A 28 -0.04 -6.72 6.66
C GLY A 28 -0.92 -6.33 5.47
N ALA A 29 -2.09 -6.97 5.34
CA ALA A 29 -3.00 -6.72 4.21
C ALA A 29 -3.61 -5.31 4.23
N LYS A 30 -3.76 -4.74 5.44
CA LYS A 30 -4.31 -3.39 5.66
C LYS A 30 -3.23 -2.32 5.83
N GLY A 31 -1.95 -2.70 5.73
CA GLY A 31 -0.84 -1.79 5.99
C GLY A 31 -0.72 -1.38 7.46
N ASP A 32 -1.21 -2.19 8.39
CA ASP A 32 -1.26 -1.91 9.83
C ASP A 32 -0.01 -2.40 10.59
N GLY A 33 1.01 -2.89 9.86
CA GLY A 33 2.23 -3.45 10.43
C GLY A 33 2.07 -4.87 10.99
N LYS A 34 0.91 -5.52 10.78
CA LYS A 34 0.63 -6.88 11.26
C LYS A 34 0.83 -7.91 10.15
N GLY A 35 2.05 -7.94 9.62
CA GLY A 35 2.47 -8.98 8.67
C GLY A 35 2.61 -10.36 9.31
N THR A 36 2.90 -11.36 8.48
CA THR A 36 3.17 -12.75 8.92
C THR A 36 4.61 -12.95 9.41
N ILE A 37 5.53 -12.03 9.11
CA ILE A 37 6.91 -12.08 9.61
C ILE A 37 6.96 -11.72 11.10
N THR A 38 7.56 -12.61 11.90
CA THR A 38 7.61 -12.50 13.37
C THR A 38 9.01 -12.23 13.91
N ASN A 39 10.03 -12.09 13.06
CA ASN A 39 11.39 -11.82 13.51
C ASN A 39 11.45 -10.47 14.25
N PRO A 40 12.03 -10.40 15.47
CA PRO A 40 12.10 -9.17 16.27
C PRO A 40 12.73 -7.96 15.57
N VAL A 41 13.63 -8.19 14.61
CA VAL A 41 14.23 -7.12 13.77
C VAL A 41 13.15 -6.31 13.04
N TYR A 42 12.04 -6.94 12.67
CA TYR A 42 10.89 -6.31 12.02
C TYR A 42 9.74 -5.99 12.99
N GLY A 43 9.97 -6.03 14.31
CA GLY A 43 8.91 -5.83 15.31
C GLY A 43 8.31 -4.43 15.38
N ALA A 44 8.90 -3.46 14.67
CA ALA A 44 8.50 -2.05 14.70
C ALA A 44 7.97 -1.53 13.34
N VAL A 45 7.43 -2.41 12.49
CA VAL A 45 6.79 -1.98 11.23
C VAL A 45 5.58 -1.09 11.55
N PRO A 46 5.57 0.17 11.09
CA PRO A 46 4.50 1.11 11.41
C PRO A 46 3.25 0.88 10.56
N SER A 47 2.10 1.35 11.04
CA SER A 47 0.87 1.44 10.24
C SER A 47 0.97 2.61 9.26
N TYR A 48 0.58 2.43 8.00
CA TYR A 48 0.56 3.52 7.03
C TYR A 48 -0.37 4.67 7.41
N SER A 49 -1.41 4.38 8.19
CA SER A 49 -2.37 5.39 8.68
C SER A 49 -1.98 5.99 10.03
N ASP A 50 -0.79 5.66 10.58
CA ASP A 50 -0.38 6.24 11.86
C ASP A 50 -0.05 7.73 11.74
N LYS A 51 -0.39 8.46 12.81
CA LYS A 51 -0.25 9.91 12.93
C LYS A 51 0.93 10.32 13.83
N LEU A 52 1.85 9.40 14.14
CA LEU A 52 2.97 9.70 15.04
C LEU A 52 4.05 10.48 14.29
N PRO A 53 4.48 11.66 14.76
CA PRO A 53 5.45 12.50 14.03
C PRO A 53 6.89 11.92 14.05
N SER A 54 7.12 10.80 14.73
CA SER A 54 8.45 10.20 14.91
C SER A 54 8.93 9.35 13.74
N ARG A 55 8.32 9.46 12.54
CA ARG A 55 8.71 8.66 11.37
C ARG A 55 9.82 9.36 10.58
N ARG A 56 9.50 9.89 9.40
CA ARG A 56 10.52 10.37 8.46
C ARG A 56 10.61 11.89 8.44
N GLY A 57 11.67 12.40 9.08
CA GLY A 57 11.93 13.84 9.16
C GLY A 57 10.82 14.58 9.89
N GLY A 58 10.37 14.04 11.04
CA GLY A 58 9.34 14.65 11.88
C GLY A 58 7.90 14.47 11.39
N ARG A 59 7.66 13.62 10.38
CA ARG A 59 6.34 13.38 9.79
C ARG A 59 5.73 12.08 10.28
N SER A 60 4.42 12.00 10.19
CA SER A 60 3.65 10.76 10.34
C SER A 60 3.69 9.88 9.09
N MET A 61 3.30 8.61 9.24
CA MET A 61 3.17 7.70 8.09
C MET A 61 2.11 8.19 7.13
N SER A 62 0.99 8.72 7.63
CA SER A 62 -0.07 9.29 6.78
C SER A 62 0.39 10.48 5.95
N GLU A 63 1.43 11.22 6.35
CA GLU A 63 1.91 12.42 5.65
C GLU A 63 3.00 12.11 4.61
N LEU A 64 3.43 10.85 4.49
CA LEU A 64 4.49 10.49 3.54
C LEU A 64 3.98 10.61 2.11
N LYS A 65 4.50 11.61 1.41
CA LYS A 65 4.34 11.78 -0.05
C LYS A 65 4.99 10.64 -0.84
N ALA A 66 4.50 10.40 -2.05
CA ALA A 66 4.97 9.37 -2.98
C ALA A 66 6.50 9.26 -3.10
N GLY A 67 7.21 10.39 -3.26
CA GLY A 67 8.68 10.40 -3.36
C GLY A 67 9.41 9.88 -2.11
N HIS A 68 8.83 10.05 -0.92
CA HIS A 68 9.39 9.44 0.29
C HIS A 68 9.26 7.92 0.21
N ILE A 69 8.07 7.42 -0.12
CA ILE A 69 7.82 5.98 -0.22
C ILE A 69 8.70 5.36 -1.30
N TYR A 70 8.83 6.01 -2.46
CA TYR A 70 9.74 5.59 -3.53
C TYR A 70 11.17 5.41 -3.04
N HIS A 71 11.71 6.42 -2.34
CA HIS A 71 13.06 6.34 -1.79
C HIS A 71 13.21 5.16 -0.83
N THR A 72 12.23 4.88 0.01
CA THR A 72 12.28 3.76 0.96
C THR A 72 12.28 2.42 0.21
N ILE A 73 11.46 2.26 -0.82
CA ILE A 73 11.45 1.03 -1.62
C ILE A 73 12.77 0.86 -2.37
N TYR A 74 13.35 1.96 -2.89
CA TYR A 74 14.58 1.91 -3.67
C TYR A 74 15.81 1.62 -2.79
N TYR A 75 16.04 2.43 -1.76
CA TYR A 75 17.27 2.40 -0.95
C TYR A 75 17.14 1.62 0.36
N GLY A 76 15.92 1.24 0.76
CA GLY A 76 15.66 0.73 2.10
C GLY A 76 15.58 1.83 3.15
N LEU A 77 15.19 1.44 4.37
CA LEU A 77 15.17 2.29 5.56
C LEU A 77 15.15 1.43 6.83
N ASN A 78 16.10 1.66 7.74
CA ASN A 78 16.24 0.88 8.98
C ASN A 78 16.31 -0.63 8.69
N ALA A 79 15.42 -1.44 9.28
CA ALA A 79 15.34 -2.87 9.06
C ALA A 79 14.81 -3.26 7.67
N MET A 80 14.11 -2.36 6.96
CA MET A 80 13.60 -2.63 5.63
C MET A 80 14.74 -2.49 4.60
N GLY A 81 15.14 -3.60 3.98
CA GLY A 81 16.16 -3.59 2.93
C GLY A 81 15.72 -2.89 1.64
N PRO A 82 16.67 -2.60 0.73
CA PRO A 82 16.36 -2.09 -0.61
C PRO A 82 15.68 -3.16 -1.45
N HIS A 83 14.67 -2.75 -2.23
CA HIS A 83 13.94 -3.63 -3.17
C HIS A 83 14.15 -3.21 -4.63
N ALA A 84 15.06 -2.27 -4.91
CA ALA A 84 15.30 -1.75 -6.26
C ALA A 84 15.71 -2.81 -7.29
N SER A 85 16.34 -3.91 -6.85
CA SER A 85 16.78 -5.01 -7.72
C SER A 85 15.68 -5.99 -8.11
N ILE A 86 14.54 -5.98 -7.40
CA ILE A 86 13.45 -6.95 -7.59
C ILE A 86 12.10 -6.31 -7.90
N ILE A 87 12.00 -4.98 -7.80
CA ILE A 87 10.81 -4.20 -8.18
C ILE A 87 11.26 -3.14 -9.18
N ASN A 88 10.76 -3.21 -10.41
CA ASN A 88 11.07 -2.23 -11.44
C ASN A 88 10.38 -0.87 -11.15
N GLU A 89 10.69 0.16 -11.93
CA GLU A 89 10.18 1.51 -11.66
C GLU A 89 8.65 1.62 -11.77
N ASP A 90 8.07 1.06 -12.83
CA ASP A 90 6.62 1.06 -13.08
C ASP A 90 5.86 0.38 -11.94
N GLU A 91 6.30 -0.81 -11.55
CA GLU A 91 5.73 -1.57 -10.43
C GLU A 91 5.83 -0.79 -9.12
N ARG A 92 6.99 -0.16 -8.88
CA ARG A 92 7.22 0.65 -7.68
C ARG A 92 6.21 1.77 -7.57
N TRP A 93 5.93 2.47 -8.68
CA TRP A 93 4.93 3.54 -8.68
C TRP A 93 3.51 3.05 -8.44
N LYS A 94 3.13 1.89 -9.00
CA LYS A 94 1.82 1.28 -8.74
C LYS A 94 1.68 0.81 -7.29
N ILE A 95 2.72 0.23 -6.71
CA ILE A 95 2.77 -0.10 -5.26
C ILE A 95 2.58 1.17 -4.43
N ILE A 96 3.26 2.26 -4.78
CA ILE A 96 3.13 3.53 -4.06
C ILE A 96 1.70 4.07 -4.11
N LEU A 97 1.02 4.02 -5.27
CA LEU A 97 -0.40 4.39 -5.36
C LEU A 97 -1.24 3.61 -4.36
N TYR A 98 -1.06 2.29 -4.32
CA TYR A 98 -1.81 1.44 -3.40
C TYR A 98 -1.47 1.74 -1.94
N VAL A 99 -0.19 1.92 -1.57
CA VAL A 99 0.21 2.33 -0.21
C VAL A 99 -0.43 3.66 0.19
N GLN A 100 -0.52 4.62 -0.72
CA GLN A 100 -1.18 5.90 -0.43
C GLN A 100 -2.68 5.77 -0.19
N SER A 101 -3.36 4.80 -0.84
CA SER A 101 -4.76 4.46 -0.49
C SER A 101 -4.90 3.88 0.92
N LEU A 102 -3.87 3.20 1.44
CA LEU A 102 -3.84 2.65 2.80
C LEU A 102 -3.50 3.69 3.89
N GLN A 103 -3.00 4.87 3.51
CA GLN A 103 -2.70 5.95 4.46
C GLN A 103 -3.96 6.59 5.06
N GLY A 104 -5.15 6.30 4.52
CA GLY A 104 -6.42 6.86 5.01
C GLY A 104 -6.58 8.36 4.71
N ASN A 105 -5.83 8.88 3.74
CA ASN A 105 -6.04 10.22 3.25
C ASN A 105 -7.08 10.17 2.13
N ASP A 106 -8.14 10.98 2.25
CA ASP A 106 -9.21 11.15 1.25
C ASP A 106 -8.71 11.74 -0.09
N LYS A 107 -7.42 11.69 -0.38
CA LYS A 107 -6.83 12.11 -1.67
C LYS A 107 -6.84 10.99 -2.71
N VAL A 108 -7.22 9.78 -2.32
CA VAL A 108 -7.63 8.69 -3.21
C VAL A 108 -9.13 8.51 -3.04
N THR A 109 -9.91 9.56 -3.33
CA THR A 109 -11.37 9.48 -3.24
C THR A 109 -11.89 8.57 -4.33
N ASN A 110 -12.50 7.48 -3.85
CA ASN A 110 -13.55 6.72 -4.50
C ASN A 110 -14.54 7.64 -5.24
N ALA A 111 -14.31 7.88 -6.52
CA ALA A 111 -15.36 8.35 -7.43
C ALA A 111 -16.00 7.19 -8.21
N ASP A 112 -15.38 6.00 -8.28
CA ASP A 112 -15.91 4.88 -9.10
C ASP A 112 -16.24 3.58 -8.33
N VAL A 113 -15.84 3.44 -7.07
CA VAL A 113 -15.96 2.16 -6.31
C VAL A 113 -17.39 1.85 -5.81
N VAL A 114 -18.42 2.50 -6.35
CA VAL A 114 -19.83 2.23 -5.97
C VAL A 114 -20.73 1.78 -7.13
N ALA A 115 -20.19 1.54 -8.34
CA ALA A 115 -21.02 1.20 -9.49
C ALA A 115 -21.12 -0.29 -9.85
N GLU A 116 -20.35 -1.20 -9.24
CA GLU A 116 -20.46 -2.65 -9.55
C GLU A 116 -20.43 -3.54 -8.30
N SER A 117 -21.50 -3.47 -7.51
CA SER A 117 -21.94 -4.58 -6.66
C SER A 117 -23.45 -4.58 -6.53
N SER A 118 -24.13 -4.81 -7.66
CA SER A 118 -25.54 -5.18 -7.69
C SER A 118 -25.94 -5.74 -9.06
N THR A 119 -25.71 -7.04 -9.30
CA THR A 119 -26.66 -7.91 -10.04
C THR A 119 -26.16 -9.36 -10.06
N GLY A 120 -26.97 -10.26 -9.49
CA GLY A 120 -26.70 -11.70 -9.44
C GLY A 120 -27.62 -12.41 -8.46
N THR A 121 -28.93 -12.30 -8.67
CA THR A 121 -29.96 -13.12 -8.00
C THR A 121 -30.25 -14.34 -8.86
N GLU A 122 -30.09 -15.55 -8.33
CA GLU A 122 -30.82 -16.77 -8.75
C GLU A 122 -30.69 -17.81 -7.63
N THR A 123 -31.69 -17.90 -6.75
CA THR A 123 -32.86 -18.80 -6.80
C THR A 123 -32.56 -20.22 -6.31
N GLN A 124 -33.29 -20.55 -5.25
CA GLN A 124 -33.39 -21.79 -4.50
C GLN A 124 -34.00 -22.91 -5.36
N THR A 125 -33.48 -24.14 -5.30
CA THR A 125 -34.25 -25.34 -5.68
C THR A 125 -33.87 -26.50 -4.77
N THR A 126 -34.90 -27.01 -4.11
CA THR A 126 -34.99 -28.24 -3.33
C THR A 126 -34.95 -29.48 -4.21
N ASN A 127 -34.32 -30.55 -3.72
CA ASN A 127 -34.82 -31.92 -3.82
C ASN A 127 -34.18 -32.76 -2.71
#